data_AF-A0A7C3PTY7-F1
#
_entry.id   AF-A0A7C3PTY7-F1
#
_cell.length_a   1.000
_cell.length_b   1.000
_cell.length_c   1.000
_cell.angle_alpha   90.00
_cell.angle_beta   90.00
_cell.angle_gamma   90.00
#
_symmetry.space_group_name_H-M   'P 1'
#
loop_
_entity.id
_entity.type
_entity.pdbx_description
1 polymer ?
#
loop_
_entity_poly.entity_id
_entity_poly.type
_entity_poly.pdbx_seq_one_letter_code
_entity_poly.pdbx_strand_id
1 'polypeptide(L)'
;MVRRLTYLIFISLFAYCLLPTPNSFSWGFYGHKRINKMAVFTLPPEMIGFFKKHIDFISEHAVDPDKRRYASEFEAPRHYIDLDHYGQNPFDSLPKFWKAAVAKYSEDTLNAHGIVPWWVDKMLYKLTDAFKNQNAELILHYAADIGHYIADAHVPLHTTKNYNGQFTGQKGIHAFWESRVPELLADNYDYFTGQAKYIEKPLDAIWKAVKESFYAKDSVLLFEAELNKSFPADKKYA
;
A
#
# COMPACT_ATOMS: atom_id res chain seq x y z
N MET A 1 -34.18 3.17 46.23
CA MET A 1 -34.30 3.33 44.77
C MET A 1 -32.94 3.57 44.10
N VAL A 2 -32.16 4.56 44.58
CA VAL A 2 -30.85 4.97 44.02
C VAL A 2 -29.82 3.84 43.89
N ARG A 3 -29.67 2.98 44.92
CA ARG A 3 -28.71 1.84 44.89
C ARG A 3 -29.02 0.80 43.81
N ARG A 4 -30.29 0.54 43.49
CA ARG A 4 -30.66 -0.43 42.44
C ARG A 4 -30.37 0.14 41.05
N LEU A 5 -30.53 1.45 40.89
CA LEU A 5 -30.23 2.15 39.64
C LEU A 5 -28.73 2.16 39.34
N THR A 6 -27.88 2.34 40.35
CA THR A 6 -26.41 2.25 40.18
C THR A 6 -25.95 0.85 39.80
N TYR A 7 -26.47 -0.22 40.40
CA TYR A 7 -26.12 -1.58 39.98
C TYR A 7 -26.55 -1.90 38.55
N LEU A 8 -27.73 -1.44 38.13
CA LEU A 8 -28.21 -1.61 36.75
C LEU A 8 -27.31 -0.86 35.75
N ILE A 9 -26.88 0.36 36.09
CA ILE A 9 -25.93 1.14 35.28
C ILE A 9 -24.58 0.42 35.15
N PHE A 10 -24.04 -0.11 36.26
CA PHE A 10 -22.78 -0.86 36.24
C PHE A 10 -22.87 -2.16 35.43
N ILE A 11 -23.99 -2.89 35.54
CA ILE A 11 -24.21 -4.12 34.75
C ILE A 11 -24.36 -3.79 33.26
N SER A 12 -25.06 -2.70 32.90
CA SER A 12 -25.17 -2.27 31.51
C SER A 12 -23.84 -1.80 30.91
N LEU A 13 -23.00 -1.13 31.70
CA LEU A 13 -21.64 -0.73 31.29
C LEU A 13 -20.74 -1.95 31.10
N PHE A 14 -20.81 -2.93 32.00
CA PHE A 14 -20.03 -4.16 31.91
C PHE A 14 -20.48 -5.03 30.72
N ALA A 15 -21.78 -5.11 30.45
CA ALA A 15 -22.33 -5.80 29.29
C ALA A 15 -21.93 -5.13 27.96
N TYR A 16 -21.81 -3.80 27.93
CA TYR A 16 -21.34 -3.07 26.73
C TYR A 16 -19.85 -3.33 26.44
N CYS A 17 -19.02 -3.57 27.47
CA CYS A 17 -17.61 -3.97 27.31
C CYS A 17 -17.41 -5.42 26.86
N LEU A 18 -18.44 -6.27 26.98
CA LEU A 18 -18.40 -7.68 26.54
C LEU A 18 -18.96 -7.87 25.12
N LEU A 19 -19.43 -6.80 24.48
CA LEU A 19 -19.80 -6.87 23.07
C LEU A 19 -18.52 -7.10 22.26
N PRO A 20 -18.46 -8.13 21.39
CA PRO A 20 -17.33 -8.30 20.50
C PRO A 20 -17.20 -7.02 19.68
N THR A 21 -16.06 -6.34 19.81
CA THR A 21 -15.72 -5.25 18.91
C THR A 21 -15.81 -5.83 17.50
N PRO A 22 -16.59 -5.25 16.57
CA PRO A 22 -16.50 -5.67 15.19
C PRO A 22 -15.03 -5.58 14.83
N ASN A 23 -14.45 -6.68 14.34
CA ASN A 23 -13.12 -6.64 13.75
C ASN A 23 -13.16 -5.46 12.79
N SER A 24 -12.45 -4.37 13.11
CA SER A 24 -12.26 -3.32 12.14
C SER A 24 -11.37 -3.96 11.09
N PHE A 25 -11.98 -4.57 10.09
CA PHE A 25 -11.36 -4.77 8.81
C PHE A 25 -11.01 -3.36 8.36
N SER A 26 -9.80 -2.94 8.69
CA SER A 26 -9.25 -1.72 8.18
C SER A 26 -9.06 -1.98 6.70
N TRP A 27 -10.03 -1.47 5.95
CA TRP A 27 -10.14 -1.52 4.51
C TRP A 27 -8.78 -1.12 3.89
N GLY A 28 -8.29 -1.92 2.94
CA GLY A 28 -7.05 -1.69 2.19
C GLY A 28 -5.92 -2.65 2.55
N PHE A 29 -6.03 -3.33 3.68
CA PHE A 29 -4.98 -4.23 4.19
C PHE A 29 -4.91 -5.58 3.46
N TYR A 30 -6.04 -6.06 2.93
CA TYR A 30 -6.13 -7.39 2.33
C TYR A 30 -5.12 -7.58 1.19
N GLY A 31 -5.02 -6.60 0.29
CA GLY A 31 -4.13 -6.63 -0.88
C GLY A 31 -2.66 -6.81 -0.49
N HIS A 32 -2.14 -5.94 0.38
CA HIS A 32 -0.74 -5.99 0.83
C HIS A 32 -0.39 -7.33 1.49
N LYS A 33 -1.24 -7.80 2.42
CA LYS A 33 -1.02 -9.09 3.10
C LYS A 33 -0.93 -10.25 2.11
N ARG A 34 -1.83 -10.26 1.11
CA ARG A 34 -1.88 -11.29 0.08
C ARG A 34 -0.67 -11.22 -0.84
N ILE A 35 -0.31 -10.03 -1.34
CA ILE A 35 0.84 -9.81 -2.22
C ILE A 35 2.13 -10.27 -1.54
N ASN A 36 2.40 -9.82 -0.32
CA ASN A 36 3.59 -10.22 0.44
C ASN A 36 3.62 -11.74 0.67
N LYS A 37 2.48 -12.34 1.04
CA LYS A 37 2.37 -13.79 1.22
C LYS A 37 2.67 -14.55 -0.07
N MET A 38 2.14 -14.11 -1.20
CA MET A 38 2.36 -14.74 -2.50
C MET A 38 3.80 -14.58 -2.97
N ALA A 39 4.43 -13.43 -2.73
CA ALA A 39 5.84 -13.18 -3.05
C ALA A 39 6.79 -14.18 -2.36
N VAL A 40 6.48 -14.64 -1.14
CA VAL A 40 7.30 -15.67 -0.46
C VAL A 40 7.38 -16.96 -1.27
N PHE A 41 6.31 -17.35 -1.98
CA PHE A 41 6.28 -18.58 -2.77
C PHE A 41 7.02 -18.49 -4.10
N THR A 42 7.40 -17.28 -4.54
CA THR A 42 8.17 -17.08 -5.78
C THR A 42 9.68 -17.04 -5.53
N LEU A 43 10.11 -16.97 -4.27
CA LEU A 43 11.51 -16.83 -3.87
C LEU A 43 12.38 -18.03 -4.33
N PRO A 44 13.66 -17.77 -4.62
CA PRO A 44 14.58 -18.83 -5.03
C PRO A 44 14.91 -19.79 -3.86
N PRO A 45 15.41 -21.01 -4.14
CA PRO A 45 15.67 -22.05 -3.13
C PRO A 45 16.51 -21.59 -1.93
N GLU A 46 17.47 -20.70 -2.17
CA GLU A 46 18.39 -20.17 -1.17
C GLU A 46 17.71 -19.25 -0.14
N MET A 47 16.54 -18.69 -0.47
CA MET A 47 15.80 -17.74 0.38
C MET A 47 14.49 -18.31 0.90
N ILE A 48 13.79 -19.10 0.08
CA ILE A 48 12.41 -19.52 0.36
C ILE A 48 12.26 -20.26 1.70
N GLY A 49 13.26 -21.07 2.11
CA GLY A 49 13.20 -21.79 3.38
C GLY A 49 13.08 -20.87 4.59
N PHE A 50 13.85 -19.78 4.62
CA PHE A 50 13.79 -18.78 5.69
C PHE A 50 12.44 -18.04 5.67
N PHE A 51 12.05 -17.48 4.53
CA PHE A 51 10.84 -16.66 4.45
C PHE A 51 9.56 -17.48 4.63
N LYS A 52 9.51 -18.73 4.16
CA LYS A 52 8.36 -19.61 4.36
C LYS A 52 8.14 -19.95 5.84
N LYS A 53 9.22 -20.09 6.62
CA LYS A 53 9.13 -20.26 8.09
C LYS A 53 8.53 -19.02 8.78
N HIS A 54 8.70 -17.84 8.19
CA HIS A 54 8.25 -16.55 8.72
C HIS A 54 7.11 -15.93 7.90
N ILE A 55 6.37 -16.73 7.12
CA ILE A 55 5.39 -16.22 6.16
C ILE A 55 4.26 -15.43 6.81
N ASP A 56 3.83 -15.84 8.00
CA ASP A 56 2.79 -15.13 8.74
C ASP A 56 3.28 -13.76 9.19
N PHE A 57 4.54 -13.65 9.65
CA PHE A 57 5.15 -12.35 9.95
C PHE A 57 5.17 -11.45 8.71
N ILE A 58 5.68 -11.96 7.58
CA ILE A 58 5.78 -11.19 6.33
C ILE A 58 4.41 -10.72 5.83
N SER A 59 3.38 -11.54 6.03
CA SER A 59 2.01 -11.22 5.65
C SER A 59 1.37 -10.23 6.62
N GLU A 60 1.44 -10.46 7.94
CA GLU A 60 0.78 -9.64 8.95
C GLU A 60 1.38 -8.23 9.07
N HIS A 61 2.69 -8.13 8.93
CA HIS A 61 3.43 -6.87 9.01
C HIS A 61 3.46 -6.10 7.66
N ALA A 62 2.89 -6.66 6.59
CA ALA A 62 2.77 -5.99 5.28
C ALA A 62 1.95 -4.68 5.30
N VAL A 63 1.25 -4.40 6.40
CA VAL A 63 0.37 -3.23 6.58
C VAL A 63 0.86 -2.29 7.67
N ASP A 64 2.02 -2.59 8.25
CA ASP A 64 2.60 -1.75 9.29
C ASP A 64 2.99 -0.34 8.79
N PRO A 65 3.48 -0.14 7.55
CA PRO A 65 3.66 1.19 7.00
C PRO A 65 2.42 2.08 7.10
N ASP A 66 1.25 1.58 6.70
CA ASP A 66 -0.02 2.32 6.82
C ASP A 66 -0.38 2.65 8.27
N LYS A 67 -0.14 1.71 9.20
CA LYS A 67 -0.37 1.96 10.63
C LYS A 67 0.55 3.06 11.15
N ARG A 68 1.81 3.11 10.68
CA ARG A 68 2.81 4.11 11.07
C ARG A 68 2.53 5.49 10.50
N ARG A 69 1.71 5.60 9.44
CA ARG A 69 1.29 6.89 8.86
C ARG A 69 0.71 7.86 9.90
N TYR A 70 0.00 7.35 10.90
CA TYR A 70 -0.58 8.17 11.97
C TYR A 70 0.40 8.49 13.10
N ALA A 71 1.52 7.78 13.17
CA ALA A 71 2.55 7.95 14.19
C ALA A 71 3.74 8.79 13.71
N SER A 72 3.91 8.98 12.40
CA SER A 72 5.00 9.77 11.82
C SER A 72 4.53 10.55 10.59
N GLU A 73 4.67 11.88 10.64
CA GLU A 73 4.38 12.77 9.51
C GLU A 73 5.24 12.47 8.27
N PHE A 74 6.43 11.89 8.48
CA PHE A 74 7.35 11.50 7.41
C PHE A 74 6.98 10.20 6.71
N GLU A 75 6.02 9.43 7.24
CA GLU A 75 5.62 8.15 6.67
C GLU A 75 4.65 8.35 5.50
N ALA A 76 3.68 9.25 5.64
CA ALA A 76 2.66 9.50 4.61
C ALA A 76 3.21 9.65 3.17
N PRO A 77 4.26 10.46 2.90
CA PRO A 77 4.74 10.62 1.53
C PRO A 77 5.48 9.40 0.97
N ARG A 78 5.74 8.37 1.77
CA ARG A 78 6.43 7.15 1.30
C ARG A 78 5.50 6.20 0.53
N HIS A 79 4.19 6.45 0.56
CA HIS A 79 3.17 5.59 -0.04
C HIS A 79 2.74 6.02 -1.44
N TYR A 80 3.05 7.24 -1.87
CA TYR A 80 2.52 7.76 -3.13
C TYR A 80 3.54 8.62 -3.87
N ILE A 81 3.16 9.05 -5.08
CA ILE A 81 3.86 10.09 -5.84
C ILE A 81 2.87 10.82 -6.76
N ASP A 82 2.61 12.09 -6.49
CA ASP A 82 1.67 12.92 -7.26
C ASP A 82 2.28 13.37 -8.59
N LEU A 83 2.39 12.47 -9.56
CA LEU A 83 3.12 12.73 -10.80
C LEU A 83 2.51 13.87 -11.64
N ASP A 84 1.20 14.08 -11.56
CA ASP A 84 0.48 15.19 -12.19
C ASP A 84 0.78 16.56 -11.55
N HIS A 85 1.56 16.61 -10.46
CA HIS A 85 2.20 17.83 -9.98
C HIS A 85 3.32 18.30 -10.91
N TYR A 86 4.09 17.37 -11.51
CA TYR A 86 5.32 17.67 -12.26
C TYR A 86 5.10 17.98 -13.76
N GLY A 87 3.86 18.28 -14.14
CA GLY A 87 3.45 18.68 -15.49
C GLY A 87 2.78 17.56 -16.29
N GLN A 88 2.54 17.82 -17.58
CA GLN A 88 1.84 16.88 -18.47
C GLN A 88 2.69 15.65 -18.82
N ASN A 89 4.01 15.82 -18.91
CA ASN A 89 4.97 14.74 -19.17
C ASN A 89 5.92 14.58 -17.99
N PRO A 90 5.46 14.05 -16.84
CA PRO A 90 6.24 14.03 -15.60
C PRO A 90 7.51 13.18 -15.70
N PHE A 91 7.54 12.17 -16.56
CA PHE A 91 8.71 11.30 -16.72
C PHE A 91 9.87 11.94 -17.48
N ASP A 92 9.62 13.02 -18.22
CA ASP A 92 10.67 13.79 -18.90
C ASP A 92 11.29 14.82 -17.93
N SER A 93 10.49 15.29 -16.97
CA SER A 93 10.87 16.36 -16.05
C SER A 93 11.43 15.82 -14.73
N LEU A 94 10.92 14.70 -14.22
CA LEU A 94 11.24 14.18 -12.89
C LEU A 94 12.47 13.27 -12.91
N PRO A 95 13.60 13.65 -12.26
CA PRO A 95 14.79 12.81 -12.26
C PRO A 95 14.60 11.54 -11.44
N LYS A 96 15.02 10.39 -11.99
CA LYS A 96 14.95 9.11 -11.29
C LYS A 96 15.85 9.04 -10.05
N PHE A 97 16.99 9.70 -10.09
CA PHE A 97 17.95 9.70 -8.99
C PHE A 97 17.63 10.78 -7.96
N TRP A 98 17.54 10.39 -6.68
CA TRP A 98 17.13 11.28 -5.58
C TRP A 98 17.92 12.59 -5.54
N LYS A 99 19.25 12.55 -5.61
CA LYS A 99 20.09 13.76 -5.58
C LYS A 99 19.75 14.75 -6.70
N ALA A 100 19.48 14.25 -7.91
CA ALA A 100 19.10 15.09 -9.04
C ALA A 100 17.68 15.64 -8.87
N ALA A 101 16.76 14.84 -8.32
CA ALA A 101 15.40 15.28 -8.01
C ALA A 101 15.40 16.39 -6.95
N VAL A 102 16.16 16.23 -5.87
CA VAL A 102 16.33 17.25 -4.81
C VAL A 102 16.95 18.52 -5.36
N ALA A 103 17.98 18.41 -6.20
CA ALA A 103 18.60 19.58 -6.82
C ALA A 103 17.62 20.37 -7.72
N LYS A 104 16.63 19.68 -8.32
CA LYS A 104 15.65 20.29 -9.22
C LYS A 104 14.41 20.82 -8.50
N TYR A 105 13.90 20.12 -7.50
CA TYR A 105 12.61 20.41 -6.87
C TYR A 105 12.67 20.75 -5.38
N SER A 106 13.83 20.60 -4.72
CA SER A 106 14.02 20.58 -3.26
C SER A 106 13.42 19.35 -2.57
N GLU A 107 13.99 18.97 -1.44
CA GLU A 107 13.52 17.82 -0.65
C GLU A 107 12.12 18.05 -0.06
N ASP A 108 11.81 19.28 0.37
CA ASP A 108 10.49 19.62 0.92
C ASP A 108 9.37 19.43 -0.11
N THR A 109 9.57 19.90 -1.34
CA THR A 109 8.58 19.70 -2.43
C THR A 109 8.40 18.22 -2.76
N LEU A 110 9.49 17.44 -2.81
CA LEU A 110 9.40 16.00 -3.08
C LEU A 110 8.61 15.29 -1.98
N ASN A 111 8.89 15.60 -0.72
CA ASN A 111 8.13 15.04 0.41
C ASN A 111 6.66 15.51 0.40
N ALA A 112 6.35 16.74 -0.02
CA ALA A 112 4.96 17.20 -0.12
C ALA A 112 4.16 16.44 -1.21
N HIS A 113 4.83 15.96 -2.25
CA HIS A 113 4.21 15.31 -3.41
C HIS A 113 4.53 13.83 -3.54
N GLY A 114 5.01 13.20 -2.48
CA GLY A 114 5.23 11.77 -2.41
C GLY A 114 6.53 11.29 -3.06
N ILE A 115 7.12 10.26 -2.45
CA ILE A 115 8.48 9.78 -2.73
C ILE A 115 8.58 8.26 -2.87
N VAL A 116 7.46 7.54 -3.06
CA VAL A 116 7.44 6.06 -3.07
C VAL A 116 8.54 5.40 -3.92
N PRO A 117 8.85 5.80 -5.18
CA PRO A 117 9.89 5.12 -5.95
C PRO A 117 11.30 5.27 -5.34
N TRP A 118 11.62 6.44 -4.79
CA TRP A 118 12.91 6.66 -4.11
C TRP A 118 12.96 5.98 -2.75
N TRP A 119 11.83 5.87 -2.07
CA TRP A 119 11.76 5.16 -0.80
C TRP A 119 11.96 3.66 -0.97
N VAL A 120 11.40 3.05 -2.02
CA VAL A 120 11.65 1.64 -2.37
C VAL A 120 13.15 1.38 -2.59
N ASP A 121 13.83 2.27 -3.32
CA ASP A 121 15.30 2.18 -3.53
C ASP A 121 16.07 2.22 -2.20
N LYS A 122 15.71 3.16 -1.31
CA LYS A 122 16.29 3.26 0.04
C LYS A 122 16.02 2.01 0.90
N MET A 123 14.81 1.45 0.82
CA MET A 123 14.44 0.24 1.54
C MET A 123 15.20 -0.98 1.03
N LEU A 124 15.47 -1.07 -0.28
CA LEU A 124 16.30 -2.12 -0.84
C LEU A 124 17.72 -2.08 -0.28
N TYR A 125 18.32 -0.90 -0.15
CA TYR A 125 19.63 -0.76 0.48
C TYR A 125 19.61 -1.22 1.95
N LYS A 126 18.60 -0.80 2.73
CA LYS A 126 18.45 -1.23 4.13
C LYS A 126 18.30 -2.75 4.26
N LEU A 127 17.46 -3.36 3.40
CA LEU A 127 17.27 -4.80 3.38
C LEU A 127 18.57 -5.52 3.01
N THR A 128 19.29 -5.02 2.00
CA THR A 128 20.59 -5.55 1.58
C THR A 128 21.60 -5.52 2.72
N ASP A 129 21.67 -4.41 3.45
CA ASP A 129 22.58 -4.28 4.58
C ASP A 129 22.16 -5.16 5.76
N ALA A 130 20.87 -5.38 5.99
CA ALA A 130 20.39 -6.35 6.97
C ALA A 130 20.83 -7.78 6.61
N PHE A 131 20.78 -8.16 5.33
CA PHE A 131 21.31 -9.43 4.84
C PHE A 131 22.82 -9.57 5.04
N LYS A 132 23.61 -8.55 4.67
CA LYS A 132 25.08 -8.55 4.87
C LYS A 132 25.45 -8.73 6.34
N ASN A 133 24.70 -8.11 7.24
CA ASN A 133 24.91 -8.20 8.69
C ASN A 133 24.23 -9.42 9.34
N GLN A 134 23.58 -10.29 8.55
CA GLN A 134 22.89 -11.49 9.02
C GLN A 134 21.86 -11.21 10.13
N ASN A 135 21.26 -10.01 10.13
CA ASN A 135 20.29 -9.63 11.15
C ASN A 135 18.88 -10.07 10.73
N ALA A 136 18.46 -11.25 11.21
CA ALA A 136 17.18 -11.85 10.85
C ALA A 136 15.96 -10.96 11.17
N GLU A 137 15.97 -10.23 12.29
CA GLU A 137 14.88 -9.34 12.67
C GLU A 137 14.73 -8.18 11.67
N LEU A 138 15.84 -7.53 11.32
CA LEU A 138 15.83 -6.45 10.33
C LEU A 138 15.53 -6.94 8.92
N ILE A 139 15.96 -8.15 8.56
CA ILE A 139 15.60 -8.76 7.27
C ILE A 139 14.08 -8.90 7.18
N LEU A 140 13.44 -9.47 8.20
CA LEU A 140 11.99 -9.68 8.22
C LEU A 140 11.23 -8.35 8.20
N HIS A 141 11.66 -7.40 9.05
CA HIS A 141 11.05 -6.07 9.12
C HIS A 141 11.13 -5.33 7.77
N TYR A 142 12.33 -5.21 7.20
CA TYR A 142 12.49 -4.49 5.92
C TYR A 142 11.89 -5.25 4.73
N ALA A 143 11.83 -6.58 4.75
CA ALA A 143 11.17 -7.36 3.71
C ALA A 143 9.65 -7.17 3.72
N ALA A 144 9.02 -7.12 4.90
CA ALA A 144 7.60 -6.83 5.02
C ALA A 144 7.28 -5.42 4.52
N ASP A 145 8.04 -4.43 4.98
CA ASP A 145 7.88 -3.02 4.62
C ASP A 145 8.15 -2.75 3.13
N ILE A 146 9.24 -3.26 2.55
CA ILE A 146 9.54 -3.01 1.13
C ILE A 146 8.45 -3.61 0.22
N GLY A 147 7.89 -4.76 0.59
CA GLY A 147 6.77 -5.37 -0.14
C GLY A 147 5.53 -4.48 -0.17
N HIS A 148 5.26 -3.77 0.93
CA HIS A 148 4.18 -2.78 1.00
C HIS A 148 4.40 -1.63 0.01
N TYR A 149 5.54 -0.94 0.06
CA TYR A 149 5.78 0.22 -0.81
C TYR A 149 5.90 -0.16 -2.29
N ILE A 150 6.39 -1.38 -2.59
CA ILE A 150 6.35 -1.90 -3.96
C ILE A 150 4.90 -2.09 -4.40
N ALA A 151 4.01 -2.63 -3.56
CA ALA A 151 2.60 -2.77 -3.88
C ALA A 151 1.91 -1.41 -4.09
N ASP A 152 2.17 -0.42 -3.23
CA ASP A 152 1.68 0.97 -3.38
C ASP A 152 2.07 1.59 -4.73
N ALA A 153 3.32 1.38 -5.17
CA ALA A 153 3.79 1.87 -6.46
C ALA A 153 3.03 1.26 -7.67
N HIS A 154 2.35 0.11 -7.48
CA HIS A 154 1.50 -0.53 -8.48
C HIS A 154 0.03 -0.09 -8.40
N VAL A 155 -0.33 0.81 -7.48
CA VAL A 155 -1.68 1.38 -7.35
C VAL A 155 -1.80 2.63 -8.24
N PRO A 156 -2.65 2.64 -9.29
CA PRO A 156 -2.80 3.81 -10.16
C PRO A 156 -3.19 5.09 -9.41
N LEU A 157 -4.03 4.97 -8.39
CA LEU A 157 -4.51 6.09 -7.59
C LEU A 157 -3.44 6.66 -6.63
N HIS A 158 -2.35 5.93 -6.37
CA HIS A 158 -1.20 6.44 -5.59
C HIS A 158 -0.22 7.26 -6.45
N THR A 159 -0.57 7.52 -7.72
CA THR A 159 0.31 8.24 -8.66
C THR A 159 -0.22 9.63 -9.06
N THR A 160 -1.26 10.13 -8.41
CA THR A 160 -1.98 11.34 -8.86
C THR A 160 -2.62 12.10 -7.71
N LYS A 161 -2.65 13.43 -7.84
CA LYS A 161 -3.41 14.30 -6.93
C LYS A 161 -4.91 14.00 -6.93
N ASN A 162 -5.45 13.34 -7.96
CA ASN A 162 -6.84 12.89 -7.99
C ASN A 162 -7.05 11.51 -7.32
N TYR A 163 -6.22 11.17 -6.32
CA TYR A 163 -6.14 9.84 -5.71
C TYR A 163 -7.48 9.29 -5.21
N ASN A 164 -8.42 10.16 -4.83
CA ASN A 164 -9.74 9.79 -4.34
C ASN A 164 -10.86 10.37 -5.21
N GLY A 165 -10.60 10.65 -6.49
CA GLY A 165 -11.64 11.14 -7.42
C GLY A 165 -12.19 12.54 -7.11
N GLN A 166 -11.52 13.31 -6.24
CA GLN A 166 -11.96 14.63 -5.77
C GLN A 166 -12.08 15.69 -6.89
N PHE A 167 -11.39 15.51 -8.01
CA PHE A 167 -11.42 16.42 -9.16
C PHE A 167 -12.31 15.93 -10.31
N THR A 168 -12.82 14.70 -10.21
CA THR A 168 -13.65 14.07 -11.25
C THR A 168 -15.03 13.63 -10.76
N GLY A 169 -15.37 13.96 -9.51
CA GLY A 169 -16.68 13.66 -8.92
C GLY A 169 -16.85 12.21 -8.46
N GLN A 170 -15.75 11.50 -8.22
CA GLN A 170 -15.72 10.06 -7.88
C GLN A 170 -15.20 9.84 -6.46
N LYS A 171 -15.61 10.71 -5.52
CA LYS A 171 -15.13 10.68 -4.14
C LYS A 171 -15.38 9.31 -3.50
N GLY A 172 -14.32 8.68 -2.99
CA GLY A 172 -14.35 7.32 -2.41
C GLY A 172 -13.79 6.23 -3.32
N ILE A 173 -13.40 6.55 -4.56
CA ILE A 173 -12.83 5.56 -5.49
C ILE A 173 -11.54 4.90 -4.97
N HIS A 174 -10.76 5.61 -4.14
CA HIS A 174 -9.53 5.06 -3.57
C HIS A 174 -9.81 3.80 -2.73
N ALA A 175 -10.67 3.94 -1.72
CA ALA A 175 -11.05 2.83 -0.86
C ALA A 175 -11.79 1.73 -1.63
N PHE A 176 -12.59 2.11 -2.62
CA PHE A 176 -13.25 1.14 -3.50
C PHE A 176 -12.24 0.27 -4.28
N TRP A 177 -11.24 0.89 -4.89
CA TRP A 177 -10.22 0.19 -5.69
C TRP A 177 -9.27 -0.64 -4.81
N GLU A 178 -8.77 -0.07 -3.72
CA GLU A 178 -7.72 -0.68 -2.90
C GLU A 178 -8.25 -1.73 -1.90
N SER A 179 -9.50 -1.54 -1.45
CA SER A 179 -10.09 -2.41 -0.44
C SER A 179 -11.15 -3.33 -1.03
N ARG A 180 -12.23 -2.72 -1.57
CA ARG A 180 -13.45 -3.47 -1.90
C ARG A 180 -13.23 -4.45 -3.05
N VAL A 181 -12.57 -3.99 -4.11
CA VAL A 181 -12.29 -4.82 -5.30
C VAL A 181 -11.43 -6.04 -4.94
N PRO A 182 -10.26 -5.90 -4.27
CA PRO A 182 -9.48 -7.06 -3.83
C PRO A 182 -10.25 -7.99 -2.90
N GLU A 183 -10.98 -7.46 -1.91
CA GLU A 183 -11.73 -8.31 -0.96
C GLU A 183 -12.83 -9.15 -1.64
N LEU A 184 -13.44 -8.64 -2.71
CA LEU A 184 -14.48 -9.35 -3.46
C LEU A 184 -13.92 -10.34 -4.48
N LEU A 185 -12.79 -10.02 -5.11
CA LEU A 185 -12.35 -10.70 -6.33
C LEU A 185 -11.05 -11.49 -6.17
N ALA A 186 -10.30 -11.29 -5.08
CA ALA A 186 -8.98 -11.90 -4.90
C ALA A 186 -8.99 -13.42 -5.02
N ASP A 187 -10.00 -14.10 -4.48
CA ASP A 187 -10.07 -15.57 -4.55
C ASP A 187 -10.24 -16.09 -5.99
N ASN A 188 -10.59 -15.22 -6.94
CA ASN A 188 -10.71 -15.55 -8.37
C ASN A 188 -9.46 -15.19 -9.18
N TYR A 189 -8.43 -14.59 -8.56
CA TYR A 189 -7.20 -14.23 -9.26
C TYR A 189 -6.26 -15.43 -9.39
N ASP A 190 -5.55 -15.48 -10.52
CA ASP A 190 -4.47 -16.44 -10.71
C ASP A 190 -3.20 -15.93 -9.99
N TYR A 191 -2.81 -16.65 -8.94
CA TYR A 191 -1.61 -16.35 -8.16
C TYR A 191 -0.38 -17.17 -8.62
N PHE A 192 -0.50 -17.97 -9.68
CA PHE A 192 0.61 -18.72 -10.23
C PHE A 192 1.51 -17.85 -11.11
N THR A 193 2.31 -17.00 -10.46
CA THR A 193 3.16 -15.99 -11.14
C THR A 193 4.55 -16.50 -11.55
N GLY A 194 4.89 -17.74 -11.19
CA GLY A 194 6.19 -18.36 -11.47
C GLY A 194 7.29 -17.95 -10.49
N GLN A 195 8.54 -18.26 -10.84
CA GLN A 195 9.71 -17.94 -10.02
C GLN A 195 10.14 -16.48 -10.16
N ALA A 196 10.57 -15.88 -9.05
CA ALA A 196 11.17 -14.55 -9.05
C ALA A 196 12.43 -14.53 -9.92
N LYS A 197 12.63 -13.42 -10.64
CA LYS A 197 13.80 -13.19 -11.49
C LYS A 197 14.64 -12.06 -10.90
N TYR A 198 15.95 -12.15 -11.06
CA TYR A 198 16.84 -11.08 -10.66
C TYR A 198 16.60 -9.83 -11.52
N ILE A 199 16.52 -8.67 -10.86
CA ILE A 199 16.35 -7.37 -11.52
C ILE A 199 17.67 -6.61 -11.39
N GLU A 200 18.38 -6.45 -12.51
CA GLU A 200 19.69 -5.77 -12.52
C GLU A 200 19.62 -4.29 -12.18
N LYS A 201 18.51 -3.63 -12.53
CA LYS A 201 18.29 -2.19 -12.30
C LYS A 201 16.99 -1.97 -11.52
N PRO A 202 16.98 -2.21 -10.19
CA PRO A 202 15.78 -2.09 -9.37
C PRO A 202 15.15 -0.69 -9.43
N LEU A 203 15.97 0.36 -9.46
CA LEU A 203 15.50 1.74 -9.62
C LEU A 203 14.73 1.93 -10.95
N ASP A 204 15.24 1.41 -12.07
CA ASP A 204 14.53 1.49 -13.34
C ASP A 204 13.21 0.69 -13.32
N ALA A 205 13.20 -0.45 -12.64
CA ALA A 205 12.01 -1.29 -12.51
C ALA A 205 10.91 -0.60 -11.69
N ILE A 206 11.22 0.02 -10.56
CA ILE A 206 10.21 0.72 -9.76
C ILE A 206 9.68 1.96 -10.48
N TRP A 207 10.53 2.70 -11.19
CA TRP A 207 10.09 3.80 -12.04
C TRP A 207 9.21 3.35 -13.21
N LYS A 208 9.48 2.17 -13.78
CA LYS A 208 8.62 1.56 -14.79
C LYS A 208 7.25 1.21 -14.20
N ALA A 209 7.20 0.60 -13.02
CA ALA A 209 5.95 0.28 -12.34
C ALA A 209 5.11 1.54 -12.06
N VAL A 210 5.72 2.57 -11.46
CA VAL A 210 5.05 3.86 -11.23
C VAL A 210 4.53 4.48 -12.53
N LYS A 211 5.30 4.37 -13.64
CA LYS A 211 4.87 4.85 -14.96
C LYS A 211 3.66 4.10 -15.51
N GLU A 212 3.66 2.78 -15.39
CA GLU A 212 2.54 1.93 -15.80
C GLU A 212 1.28 2.24 -14.97
N SER A 213 1.42 2.36 -13.64
CA SER A 213 0.35 2.78 -12.72
C SER A 213 -0.22 4.14 -13.10
N PHE A 214 0.65 5.13 -13.39
CA PHE A 214 0.21 6.47 -13.78
C PHE A 214 -0.60 6.48 -15.06
N TYR A 215 -0.22 5.67 -16.05
CA TYR A 215 -0.99 5.56 -17.28
C TYR A 215 -2.25 4.70 -17.14
N ALA A 216 -2.38 3.89 -16.10
CA ALA A 216 -3.60 3.12 -15.84
C ALA A 216 -4.66 3.91 -15.05
N LYS A 217 -4.31 5.06 -14.47
CA LYS A 217 -5.23 5.85 -13.63
C LYS A 217 -6.46 6.34 -14.38
N ASP A 218 -6.31 6.62 -15.68
CA ASP A 218 -7.41 7.03 -16.54
C ASP A 218 -8.44 5.91 -16.67
N SER A 219 -7.98 4.67 -16.85
CA SER A 219 -8.81 3.47 -16.97
C SER A 219 -9.55 3.21 -15.67
N VAL A 220 -8.88 3.35 -14.52
CA VAL A 220 -9.53 3.25 -13.20
C VAL A 220 -10.68 4.26 -13.07
N LEU A 221 -10.44 5.53 -13.41
CA LEU A 221 -11.44 6.58 -13.31
C LEU A 221 -12.55 6.42 -14.37
N LEU A 222 -12.21 6.10 -15.62
CA LEU A 222 -13.16 5.97 -16.73
C LEU A 222 -14.07 4.76 -16.54
N PHE A 223 -13.52 3.60 -16.15
CA PHE A 223 -14.32 2.40 -15.95
C PHE A 223 -15.26 2.56 -14.75
N GLU A 224 -14.81 3.17 -13.66
CA GLU A 224 -15.70 3.46 -12.54
C GLU A 224 -16.84 4.42 -12.95
N ALA A 225 -16.52 5.46 -13.73
CA ALA A 225 -17.52 6.42 -14.19
C ALA A 225 -18.54 5.77 -15.14
N GLU A 226 -18.11 4.85 -16.00
CA GLU A 226 -19.00 4.08 -16.87
C GLU A 226 -19.89 3.12 -16.06
N LEU A 227 -19.31 2.41 -15.10
CA LEU A 227 -20.06 1.50 -14.23
C LEU A 227 -21.11 2.25 -13.41
N ASN A 228 -20.83 3.47 -12.93
CA ASN A 228 -21.81 4.28 -12.18
C ASN A 228 -23.09 4.60 -12.99
N LYS A 229 -23.06 4.49 -14.34
CA LYS A 229 -24.25 4.70 -15.17
C LYS A 229 -25.24 3.53 -15.11
N SER A 230 -24.79 2.35 -14.72
CA SER A 230 -25.57 1.11 -14.81
C SER A 230 -25.56 0.27 -13.52
N PHE A 231 -24.57 0.44 -12.65
CA PHE A 231 -24.39 -0.35 -11.44
C PHE A 231 -25.12 0.29 -10.26
N PRO A 232 -25.94 -0.47 -9.50
CA PRO A 232 -26.64 0.05 -8.33
C PRO A 232 -25.67 0.59 -7.26
N ALA A 233 -25.91 1.81 -6.78
CA ALA A 233 -25.02 2.49 -5.83
C ALA A 233 -24.90 1.76 -4.48
N ASP A 234 -25.97 1.09 -4.05
CA ASP A 234 -26.02 0.27 -2.84
C ASP A 234 -25.07 -0.93 -2.91
N LYS A 235 -24.89 -1.53 -4.10
CA LYS A 235 -24.01 -2.69 -4.30
C LYS A 235 -22.53 -2.34 -4.40
N LYS A 236 -22.20 -1.06 -4.57
CA LYS A 236 -20.83 -0.60 -4.76
C LYS A 236 -20.06 -0.47 -3.44
N TYR A 237 -20.76 -0.11 -2.37
CA TYR A 237 -20.17 0.19 -1.06
C TYR A 237 -20.66 -0.73 0.08
N ALA A 238 -21.64 -1.61 -0.16
CA ALA A 238 -22.10 -2.64 0.78
C ALA A 238 -21.49 -4.00 0.46
#